data_AF-A0A932MMW7-F1
#
_entry.id   AF-A0A932MMW7-F1
#
_cell.length_a   1.000
_cell.length_b   1.000
_cell.length_c   1.000
_cell.angle_alpha   90.00
_cell.angle_beta   90.00
_cell.angle_gamma   90.00
#
_symmetry.space_group_name_H-M   'P 1'
#
loop_
_entity.id
_entity.type
_entity.pdbx_description
1 polymer ?
#
loop_
_entity_poly.entity_id
_entity_poly.type
_entity_poly.pdbx_seq_one_letter_code
_entity_poly.pdbx_strand_id
1 'polypeptide(L)'
;MPSRCPHPDVCGSCRWSHLPYETQLQQKISDINGSFKLKGLTIRCPEILPSPVTSRYRNRMDFAIDFEGRVGLRQKGKWWRVIDNHTCFIADPSIEQQFSRVREWVRKSGLSYYDRKSHEGLLRYAVIRCTTTGETMVTIVTSPPRDGVEERQLKAALRKFGSHARPTTTIWSVNQSLGDVSHEGTLTIIDGLGWIEETINDYHYRITPNAFFQTNSHAAALLQTTVLEF
;
A
#
# COMPACT_ATOMS: atom_id res chain seq x y z
N MET A 1 -11.99 6.73 21.22
CA MET A 1 -12.42 5.38 20.81
C MET A 1 -11.58 4.96 19.61
N PRO A 2 -11.03 3.74 19.52
CA PRO A 2 -10.32 3.32 18.33
C PRO A 2 -11.25 3.43 17.13
N SER A 3 -10.76 4.05 16.05
CA SER A 3 -11.51 4.14 14.79
C SER A 3 -11.78 2.72 14.31
N ARG A 4 -13.04 2.30 14.35
CA ARG A 4 -13.43 0.98 13.85
C ARG A 4 -13.22 0.96 12.34
N CYS A 5 -12.81 -0.19 11.82
CA CYS A 5 -12.76 -0.41 10.39
C CYS A 5 -14.16 -0.14 9.79
N PRO A 6 -14.28 0.66 8.72
CA PRO A 6 -15.57 0.90 8.07
C PRO A 6 -16.01 -0.30 7.21
N HIS A 7 -15.11 -1.25 6.93
CA HIS A 7 -15.33 -2.40 6.05
C HIS A 7 -15.05 -3.76 6.73
N PRO A 8 -15.48 -4.01 7.98
CA PRO A 8 -15.02 -5.17 8.77
C PRO A 8 -15.48 -6.52 8.19
N ASP A 9 -16.65 -6.56 7.55
CA ASP A 9 -17.25 -7.81 7.04
C ASP A 9 -16.79 -8.15 5.63
N VAL A 10 -16.33 -7.16 4.87
CA VAL A 10 -15.99 -7.29 3.44
C VAL A 10 -14.48 -7.23 3.19
N CYS A 11 -13.72 -6.46 3.96
CA CYS A 11 -12.28 -6.33 3.85
C CYS A 11 -11.58 -7.34 4.77
N GLY A 12 -10.78 -8.24 4.18
CA GLY A 12 -10.13 -9.34 4.91
C GLY A 12 -8.81 -8.99 5.59
N SER A 13 -8.34 -7.75 5.49
CA SER A 13 -6.95 -7.39 5.81
C SER A 13 -6.65 -7.33 7.32
N CYS A 14 -7.56 -6.83 8.14
CA CYS A 14 -7.30 -6.55 9.57
C CYS A 14 -8.02 -7.54 10.50
N ARG A 15 -7.59 -8.81 10.51
CA ARG A 15 -8.28 -9.92 11.20
C ARG A 15 -8.57 -9.68 12.69
N TRP A 16 -7.70 -8.97 13.39
CA TRP A 16 -7.82 -8.73 14.83
C TRP A 16 -8.35 -7.34 15.19
N SER A 17 -8.78 -6.53 14.21
CA SER A 17 -9.27 -5.16 14.45
C SER A 17 -10.50 -5.06 15.37
N HIS A 18 -11.20 -6.16 15.61
CA HIS A 18 -12.33 -6.25 16.53
C HIS A 18 -11.92 -6.52 17.99
N LEU A 19 -10.67 -6.92 18.23
CA LEU A 19 -10.16 -7.20 19.58
C LEU A 19 -9.60 -5.92 20.21
N PRO A 20 -9.75 -5.73 21.54
CA PRO A 20 -9.00 -4.71 22.28
C PRO A 20 -7.50 -4.85 22.03
N TYR A 21 -6.77 -3.74 21.97
CA TYR A 21 -5.37 -3.77 21.55
C TYR A 21 -4.49 -4.59 22.50
N GLU A 22 -4.75 -4.49 23.81
CA GLU A 22 -4.09 -5.27 24.85
C GLU A 22 -4.30 -6.77 24.63
N THR A 23 -5.52 -7.18 24.26
CA THR A 23 -5.83 -8.57 23.89
C THR A 23 -5.02 -9.02 22.67
N GLN A 24 -4.81 -8.14 21.69
CA GLN A 24 -3.96 -8.45 20.53
C GLN A 24 -2.50 -8.68 20.96
N LEU A 25 -1.98 -7.90 21.93
CA LEU A 25 -0.63 -8.08 22.46
C LEU A 25 -0.50 -9.41 23.21
N GLN A 26 -1.46 -9.74 24.08
CA GLN A 26 -1.48 -11.01 24.80
C GLN A 26 -1.56 -12.21 23.87
N GLN A 27 -2.38 -12.12 22.81
CA GLN A 27 -2.45 -13.18 21.80
C GLN A 27 -1.12 -13.39 21.09
N LYS A 28 -0.42 -12.30 20.70
CA LYS A 28 0.92 -12.41 20.08
C LYS A 28 1.94 -13.08 21.00
N ILE A 29 1.96 -12.72 22.28
CA ILE A 29 2.85 -13.34 23.28
C ILE A 29 2.55 -14.84 23.38
N SER A 30 1.27 -15.20 23.46
CA SER A 30 0.82 -16.59 23.51
C SER A 30 1.23 -17.36 22.25
N ASP A 31 1.04 -16.79 21.06
CA ASP A 31 1.37 -17.44 19.78
C ASP A 31 2.88 -17.68 19.62
N ILE A 32 3.72 -16.70 19.99
CA ILE A 32 5.18 -16.83 19.93
C ILE A 32 5.68 -17.89 20.91
N ASN A 33 5.27 -17.80 22.19
CA ASN A 33 5.73 -18.74 23.21
C ASN A 33 5.17 -20.15 22.98
N GLY A 34 3.96 -20.27 22.45
CA GLY A 34 3.39 -21.54 21.99
C GLY A 34 4.24 -22.15 20.86
N SER A 35 4.65 -21.33 19.89
CA SER A 35 5.52 -21.76 18.78
C SER A 35 6.90 -22.21 19.26
N PHE A 36 7.52 -21.49 20.19
CA PHE A 36 8.80 -21.90 20.82
C PHE A 36 8.67 -23.24 21.52
N LYS A 37 7.62 -23.42 22.34
CA LYS A 37 7.37 -24.68 23.04
C LYS A 37 7.16 -25.84 22.07
N LEU A 38 6.39 -25.65 20.99
CA LEU A 38 6.16 -26.66 19.95
C LEU A 38 7.45 -27.09 19.24
N LYS A 39 8.46 -26.22 19.20
CA LYS A 39 9.79 -26.51 18.64
C LYS A 39 10.80 -27.00 19.69
N GLY A 40 10.37 -27.21 20.94
CA GLY A 40 11.25 -27.65 22.03
C GLY A 40 12.28 -26.59 22.46
N LEU A 41 12.06 -25.32 22.13
CA LEU A 41 12.94 -24.22 22.53
C LEU A 41 12.63 -23.81 23.98
N THR A 42 13.68 -23.53 24.75
CA THR A 42 13.58 -23.07 26.15
C THR A 42 13.47 -21.55 26.29
N ILE A 43 13.75 -20.81 25.22
CA ILE A 43 13.61 -19.36 25.18
C ILE A 43 12.14 -18.93 25.31
N ARG A 44 11.93 -17.72 25.82
CA ARG A 44 10.61 -17.09 25.89
C ARG A 44 10.67 -15.64 25.44
N CYS A 45 9.60 -15.20 24.82
CA CYS A 45 9.32 -13.80 24.58
C CYS A 45 8.56 -13.25 25.81
N PRO A 46 9.18 -12.38 26.63
CA PRO A 46 8.54 -11.88 27.85
C PRO A 46 7.45 -10.85 27.56
N GLU A 47 7.61 -10.07 26.49
CA GLU A 47 6.69 -8.99 26.13
C GLU A 47 6.65 -8.73 24.62
N ILE A 48 5.57 -8.09 24.18
CA ILE A 48 5.47 -7.49 22.84
C ILE A 48 5.46 -5.99 23.04
N LEU A 49 6.47 -5.32 22.49
CA LEU A 49 6.52 -3.86 22.46
C LEU A 49 5.30 -3.31 21.67
N PRO A 50 4.45 -2.48 22.30
CA PRO A 50 3.31 -1.86 21.63
C PRO A 50 3.75 -0.96 20.48
N SER A 51 2.94 -0.87 19.43
CA SER A 51 3.14 0.16 18.41
C SER A 51 2.79 1.53 18.99
N PRO A 52 3.55 2.61 18.70
CA PRO A 52 3.24 3.95 19.20
C PRO A 52 1.89 4.46 18.69
N VAL A 53 1.47 3.98 17.52
CA VAL A 53 0.19 4.32 16.88
C VAL A 53 -0.49 3.08 16.32
N THR A 54 -1.79 2.94 16.60
CA THR A 54 -2.59 1.75 16.26
C THR A 54 -3.62 2.00 15.16
N SER A 55 -3.76 3.25 14.73
CA SER A 55 -4.53 3.68 13.56
C SER A 55 -3.71 4.67 12.75
N ARG A 56 -4.05 4.87 11.47
CA ARG A 56 -3.40 5.85 10.59
C ARG A 56 -1.88 5.72 10.46
N TYR A 57 -1.32 4.55 10.75
CA TYR A 57 0.14 4.34 10.79
C TYR A 57 0.72 3.82 9.46
N ARG A 58 -0.13 3.33 8.54
CA ARG A 58 0.31 2.57 7.39
C ARG A 58 0.70 3.49 6.26
N ASN A 59 1.99 3.45 5.90
CA ASN A 59 2.63 4.36 4.94
C ASN A 59 2.67 3.83 3.49
N ARG A 60 2.09 2.65 3.22
CA ARG A 60 1.96 2.07 1.87
C ARG A 60 0.64 1.34 1.71
N MET A 61 -0.09 1.69 0.65
CA MET A 61 -1.33 1.03 0.24
C MET A 61 -1.31 0.72 -1.26
N ASP A 62 -1.77 -0.48 -1.60
CA ASP A 62 -1.80 -0.98 -2.96
C ASP A 62 -3.28 -1.13 -3.35
N PHE A 63 -3.81 -0.14 -4.09
CA PHE A 63 -5.21 -0.11 -4.50
C PHE A 63 -5.37 -0.80 -5.86
N ALA A 64 -6.21 -1.83 -5.91
CA ALA A 64 -6.56 -2.51 -7.15
C ALA A 64 -7.56 -1.66 -7.95
N ILE A 65 -7.41 -1.72 -9.27
CA ILE A 65 -8.39 -1.27 -10.24
C ILE A 65 -8.98 -2.54 -10.87
N ASP A 66 -10.31 -2.65 -10.93
CA ASP A 66 -10.98 -3.75 -11.62
C ASP A 66 -11.54 -3.33 -12.98
N PHE A 67 -12.04 -4.31 -13.74
CA PHE A 67 -12.54 -4.13 -15.10
C PHE A 67 -13.74 -3.17 -15.21
N GLU A 68 -14.41 -2.85 -14.10
CA GLU A 68 -15.51 -1.87 -14.04
C GLU A 68 -15.01 -0.47 -13.63
N GLY A 69 -13.70 -0.29 -13.45
CA GLY A 69 -13.08 0.98 -13.06
C GLY A 69 -13.25 1.31 -11.57
N ARG A 70 -13.62 0.33 -10.74
CA ARG A 70 -13.66 0.51 -9.28
C ARG A 70 -12.24 0.52 -8.74
N VAL A 71 -11.97 1.42 -7.79
CA VAL A 71 -10.64 1.60 -7.21
C VAL A 71 -10.72 1.40 -5.70
N GLY A 72 -9.89 0.50 -5.16
CA GLY A 72 -9.91 0.18 -3.72
C GLY A 72 -9.19 -1.11 -3.36
N LEU A 73 -9.55 -1.70 -2.22
CA LEU A 73 -9.04 -2.99 -1.78
C LEU A 73 -9.93 -4.14 -2.27
N ARG A 74 -9.40 -5.36 -2.28
CA ARG A 74 -10.16 -6.53 -2.67
C ARG A 74 -11.16 -6.95 -1.62
N GLN A 75 -12.31 -7.44 -2.09
CA GLN A 75 -13.25 -8.12 -1.23
C GLN A 75 -12.70 -9.49 -0.80
N LYS A 76 -12.78 -9.79 0.49
CA LYS A 76 -12.37 -11.09 1.06
C LYS A 76 -13.04 -12.23 0.30
N GLY A 77 -12.24 -13.22 -0.11
CA GLY A 77 -12.71 -14.39 -0.85
C GLY A 77 -13.06 -14.15 -2.33
N LYS A 78 -12.88 -12.92 -2.85
CA LYS A 78 -13.15 -12.59 -4.26
C LYS A 78 -11.96 -11.87 -4.88
N TRP A 79 -11.06 -12.65 -5.48
CA TRP A 79 -9.81 -12.12 -6.07
C TRP A 79 -10.04 -11.12 -7.22
N TRP A 80 -11.18 -11.21 -7.91
CA TRP A 80 -11.53 -10.36 -9.06
C TRP A 80 -12.34 -9.11 -8.70
N ARG A 81 -12.83 -8.97 -7.46
CA ARG A 81 -13.76 -7.91 -7.07
C ARG A 81 -13.12 -6.89 -6.14
N VAL A 82 -13.23 -5.61 -6.52
CA VAL A 82 -12.78 -4.47 -5.72
C VAL A 82 -13.94 -3.89 -4.92
N ILE A 83 -13.65 -3.52 -3.68
CA ILE A 83 -14.50 -2.66 -2.84
C ILE A 83 -14.20 -1.23 -3.28
N ASP A 84 -15.10 -0.64 -4.09
CA ASP A 84 -14.90 0.74 -4.54
C ASP A 84 -14.87 1.71 -3.36
N ASN A 85 -14.03 2.74 -3.46
CA ASN A 85 -13.90 3.78 -2.44
C ASN A 85 -13.54 3.25 -1.03
N HIS A 86 -12.71 2.21 -0.96
CA HIS A 86 -12.33 1.61 0.31
C HIS A 86 -11.50 2.58 1.18
N THR A 87 -12.15 3.24 2.14
CA THR A 87 -11.52 3.98 3.24
C THR A 87 -10.87 3.02 4.25
N CYS A 88 -9.64 3.29 4.69
CA CYS A 88 -8.88 2.35 5.51
C CYS A 88 -8.36 3.03 6.78
N PHE A 89 -8.91 2.68 7.94
CA PHE A 89 -8.61 3.35 9.22
C PHE A 89 -7.13 3.27 9.65
N ILE A 90 -6.36 2.30 9.11
CA ILE A 90 -4.91 2.20 9.35
C ILE A 90 -4.08 2.96 8.32
N ALA A 91 -4.63 3.34 7.17
CA ALA A 91 -3.91 4.12 6.16
C ALA A 91 -3.74 5.56 6.62
N ASP A 92 -2.56 6.11 6.36
CA ASP A 92 -2.24 7.52 6.62
C ASP A 92 -3.22 8.46 5.87
N PRO A 93 -3.61 9.60 6.45
CA PRO A 93 -4.52 10.55 5.81
C PRO A 93 -4.03 11.08 4.44
N SER A 94 -2.72 11.24 4.24
CA SER A 94 -2.14 11.66 2.95
C SER A 94 -2.39 10.62 1.86
N ILE A 95 -2.37 9.32 2.22
CA ILE A 95 -2.76 8.24 1.31
C ILE A 95 -4.24 8.34 0.95
N GLU A 96 -5.13 8.61 1.91
CA GLU A 96 -6.57 8.76 1.63
C GLU A 96 -6.85 9.95 0.70
N GLN A 97 -6.11 11.05 0.88
CA GLN A 97 -6.20 12.22 -0.01
C GLN A 97 -5.75 11.87 -1.44
N GLN A 98 -4.60 11.22 -1.60
CA GLN A 98 -4.09 10.81 -2.91
C GLN A 98 -4.98 9.74 -3.55
N PHE A 99 -5.52 8.80 -2.76
CA PHE A 99 -6.47 7.79 -3.22
C PHE A 99 -7.72 8.42 -3.84
N SER A 100 -8.27 9.45 -3.21
CA SER A 100 -9.44 10.17 -3.73
C SER A 100 -9.16 10.79 -5.10
N ARG A 101 -7.99 11.42 -5.26
CA ARG A 101 -7.52 12.02 -6.51
C ARG A 101 -7.28 10.96 -7.60
N VAL A 102 -6.64 9.85 -7.25
CA VAL A 102 -6.45 8.71 -8.16
C VAL A 102 -7.79 8.17 -8.63
N ARG A 103 -8.75 7.95 -7.72
CA ARG A 103 -10.06 7.40 -8.06
C ARG A 103 -10.85 8.31 -8.99
N GLU A 104 -10.78 9.62 -8.79
CA GLU A 104 -11.34 10.59 -9.73
C GLU A 104 -10.65 10.53 -11.09
N TRP A 105 -9.32 10.50 -11.11
CA TRP A 105 -8.53 10.43 -12.33
C TRP A 105 -8.80 9.16 -13.14
N VAL A 106 -8.83 7.98 -12.51
CA VAL A 106 -9.10 6.70 -13.19
C VAL A 106 -10.39 6.77 -14.01
N ARG A 107 -11.45 7.36 -13.44
CA ARG A 107 -12.74 7.54 -14.13
C ARG A 107 -12.70 8.51 -15.31
N LYS A 108 -11.89 9.57 -15.19
CA LYS A 108 -11.79 10.65 -16.20
C LYS A 108 -10.69 10.41 -17.24
N SER A 109 -9.81 9.43 -17.02
CA SER A 109 -8.60 9.21 -17.81
C SER A 109 -8.87 8.78 -19.25
N GLY A 110 -10.02 8.15 -19.51
CA GLY A 110 -10.34 7.53 -20.80
C GLY A 110 -9.52 6.26 -21.11
N LEU A 111 -8.78 5.73 -20.12
CA LEU A 111 -7.96 4.53 -20.25
C LEU A 111 -8.80 3.28 -19.93
N SER A 112 -8.45 2.16 -20.56
CA SER A 112 -9.06 0.87 -20.30
C SER A 112 -8.63 0.29 -18.94
N TYR A 113 -9.47 -0.56 -18.37
CA TYR A 113 -9.22 -1.21 -17.08
C TYR A 113 -8.85 -2.67 -17.28
N TYR A 114 -7.88 -3.16 -16.53
CA TYR A 114 -7.41 -4.53 -16.68
C TYR A 114 -8.43 -5.55 -16.14
N ASP A 115 -8.91 -6.42 -17.01
CA ASP A 115 -9.69 -7.59 -16.63
C ASP A 115 -8.75 -8.76 -16.36
N ARG A 116 -8.74 -9.23 -15.11
CA ARG A 116 -7.89 -10.33 -14.66
C ARG A 116 -8.33 -11.70 -15.17
N LYS A 117 -9.53 -11.82 -15.75
CA LYS A 117 -10.04 -13.06 -16.35
C LYS A 117 -9.64 -13.17 -17.82
N SER A 118 -9.82 -12.11 -18.61
CA SER A 118 -9.44 -12.10 -20.03
C SER A 118 -7.98 -11.69 -20.26
N HIS A 119 -7.35 -11.08 -19.25
CA HIS A 119 -6.01 -10.47 -19.34
C HIS A 119 -5.90 -9.31 -20.33
N GLU A 120 -7.01 -8.63 -20.58
CA GLU A 120 -7.10 -7.46 -21.47
C GLU A 120 -7.25 -6.16 -20.67
N GLY A 121 -7.00 -5.02 -21.32
CA GLY A 121 -7.07 -3.69 -20.71
C GLY A 121 -5.76 -3.24 -20.08
N LEU A 122 -5.74 -2.02 -19.53
CA LEU A 122 -4.50 -1.32 -19.19
C LEU A 122 -4.28 -1.14 -17.69
N LEU A 123 -5.16 -0.42 -17.00
CA LEU A 123 -4.95 -0.02 -15.60
C LEU A 123 -5.12 -1.19 -14.62
N ARG A 124 -4.11 -1.46 -13.79
CA ARG A 124 -4.10 -2.61 -12.84
C ARG A 124 -4.15 -2.18 -11.38
N TYR A 125 -3.25 -1.28 -11.00
CA TYR A 125 -3.10 -0.81 -9.62
C TYR A 125 -2.72 0.67 -9.54
N ALA A 126 -3.04 1.28 -8.41
CA ALA A 126 -2.39 2.48 -7.92
C ALA A 126 -1.74 2.16 -6.57
N VAL A 127 -0.42 2.20 -6.51
CA VAL A 127 0.34 2.06 -5.27
C VAL A 127 0.67 3.45 -4.75
N ILE A 128 0.25 3.72 -3.53
CA ILE A 128 0.45 5.01 -2.87
C ILE A 128 1.34 4.78 -1.66
N ARG A 129 2.44 5.52 -1.60
CA ARG A 129 3.29 5.61 -0.41
C ARG A 129 3.27 7.03 0.13
N CYS A 130 3.47 7.16 1.43
CA CYS A 130 3.74 8.42 2.09
C CYS A 130 4.88 8.26 3.10
N THR A 131 5.37 9.36 3.62
CA THR A 131 6.39 9.41 4.68
C THR A 131 5.92 10.30 5.81
N THR A 132 6.53 10.16 6.99
CA THR A 132 6.24 11.05 8.13
C THR A 132 6.72 12.49 7.89
N THR A 133 7.63 12.68 6.93
CA THR A 133 8.09 14.00 6.44
C THR A 133 7.06 14.70 5.53
N GLY A 134 5.98 14.02 5.16
CA GLY A 134 4.88 14.58 4.36
C GLY A 134 5.02 14.36 2.84
N GLU A 135 6.03 13.62 2.40
CA GLU A 135 6.18 13.28 0.99
C GLU A 135 5.22 12.17 0.57
N THR A 136 4.79 12.20 -0.70
CA THR A 136 3.90 11.18 -1.26
C THR A 136 4.37 10.70 -2.63
N MET A 137 4.26 9.39 -2.85
CA MET A 137 4.57 8.75 -4.13
C MET A 137 3.33 8.05 -4.63
N VAL A 138 2.96 8.30 -5.89
CA VAL A 138 1.91 7.54 -6.58
C VAL A 138 2.53 6.80 -7.75
N THR A 139 2.44 5.47 -7.71
CA THR A 139 2.84 4.58 -8.79
C THR A 139 1.60 3.98 -9.44
N ILE A 140 1.37 4.29 -10.73
CA ILE A 140 0.33 3.65 -11.52
C ILE A 140 0.91 2.44 -12.22
N VAL A 141 0.36 1.26 -11.94
CA VAL A 141 0.76 0.00 -12.54
C VAL A 141 -0.19 -0.35 -13.67
N THR A 142 0.35 -0.64 -14.85
CA THR A 142 -0.41 -1.05 -16.03
C THR A 142 0.06 -2.41 -16.55
N SER A 143 -0.75 -3.03 -17.42
CA SER A 143 -0.24 -3.99 -18.39
C SER A 143 0.61 -3.26 -19.46
N PRO A 144 1.31 -3.99 -20.35
CA PRO A 144 1.96 -3.36 -21.50
C PRO A 144 0.93 -2.64 -22.38
N PRO A 145 1.18 -1.38 -22.78
CA PRO A 145 0.38 -0.74 -23.81
C PRO A 145 0.41 -1.57 -25.09
N ARG A 146 -0.72 -1.67 -25.78
CA ARG A 146 -0.86 -2.47 -27.01
C ARG A 146 -0.02 -1.92 -28.17
N ASP A 147 0.19 -0.60 -28.19
CA ASP A 147 0.90 0.13 -29.24
C ASP A 147 1.45 1.46 -28.70
N GLY A 148 2.26 2.14 -29.52
CA GLY A 148 2.85 3.42 -29.17
C GLY A 148 1.86 4.59 -29.08
N VAL A 149 0.62 4.44 -29.58
CA VAL A 149 -0.44 5.46 -29.43
C VAL A 149 -1.01 5.38 -28.02
N GLU A 150 -1.36 4.18 -27.53
CA GLU A 150 -1.85 3.95 -26.17
C GLU A 150 -0.78 4.36 -25.14
N GLU A 151 0.50 4.07 -25.39
CA GLU A 151 1.59 4.53 -24.53
C GLU A 151 1.65 6.07 -24.43
N ARG A 152 1.54 6.78 -25.56
CA ARG A 152 1.52 8.26 -25.57
C ARG A 152 0.30 8.81 -24.84
N GLN A 153 -0.87 8.21 -25.03
CA GLN A 153 -2.10 8.58 -24.32
C GLN A 153 -1.97 8.38 -22.81
N LEU A 154 -1.43 7.23 -22.39
CA LEU A 154 -1.15 6.93 -20.99
C LEU A 154 -0.18 7.95 -20.37
N LYS A 155 0.97 8.20 -21.00
CA LYS A 155 1.94 9.20 -20.50
C LYS A 155 1.31 10.59 -20.38
N ALA A 156 0.49 11.00 -21.35
CA ALA A 156 -0.22 12.28 -21.30
C ALA A 156 -1.23 12.32 -20.14
N ALA A 157 -2.00 11.24 -19.93
CA ALA A 157 -2.95 11.11 -18.83
C ALA A 157 -2.25 11.16 -17.45
N LEU A 158 -1.10 10.49 -17.31
CA LEU A 158 -0.31 10.48 -16.08
C LEU A 158 0.33 11.84 -15.78
N ARG A 159 0.80 12.58 -16.80
CA ARG A 159 1.29 13.96 -16.60
C ARG A 159 0.18 14.89 -16.10
N LYS A 160 -1.02 14.80 -16.69
CA LYS A 160 -2.20 15.54 -16.22
C LYS A 160 -2.55 15.18 -14.77
N PHE A 161 -2.47 13.90 -14.42
CA PHE A 161 -2.64 13.45 -13.03
C PHE A 161 -1.61 14.10 -12.11
N GLY A 162 -0.31 14.01 -12.43
CA GLY A 162 0.76 14.61 -11.61
C GLY A 162 0.53 16.10 -11.34
N SER A 163 0.18 16.87 -12.37
CA SER A 163 -0.09 18.31 -12.23
C SER A 163 -1.32 18.64 -11.36
N HIS A 164 -2.35 17.79 -11.39
CA HIS A 164 -3.59 17.99 -10.63
C HIS A 164 -3.51 17.44 -9.20
N ALA A 165 -3.00 16.22 -9.05
CA ALA A 165 -2.94 15.50 -7.79
C ALA A 165 -1.70 15.83 -6.95
N ARG A 166 -0.65 16.38 -7.58
CA ARG A 166 0.57 16.90 -6.95
C ARG A 166 1.17 15.99 -5.87
N PRO A 167 1.40 14.68 -6.12
CA PRO A 167 2.30 13.92 -5.25
C PRO A 167 3.73 14.44 -5.41
N THR A 168 4.62 14.12 -4.47
CA THR A 168 6.06 14.44 -4.57
C THR A 168 6.68 13.79 -5.81
N THR A 169 6.23 12.59 -6.16
CA THR A 169 6.66 11.88 -7.37
C THR A 169 5.54 11.02 -7.96
N THR A 170 5.41 11.05 -9.29
CA THR A 170 4.47 10.22 -10.05
C THR A 170 5.25 9.26 -10.92
N ILE A 171 4.93 7.97 -10.82
CA ILE A 171 5.68 6.91 -11.47
C ILE A 171 4.72 6.01 -12.24
N TRP A 172 5.15 5.57 -13.40
CA TRP A 172 4.49 4.55 -14.19
C TRP A 172 5.28 3.24 -14.09
N SER A 173 4.60 2.14 -13.78
CA SER A 173 5.17 0.79 -13.80
C SER A 173 4.43 -0.10 -14.79
N VAL A 174 5.15 -0.87 -15.59
CA VAL A 174 4.57 -1.84 -16.54
C VAL A 174 4.77 -3.27 -16.02
N ASN A 175 3.68 -3.89 -15.55
CA ASN A 175 3.67 -5.30 -15.20
C ASN A 175 3.33 -6.13 -16.45
N GLN A 176 4.37 -6.75 -17.02
CA GLN A 176 4.28 -7.63 -18.21
C GLN A 176 3.76 -9.04 -17.91
N SER A 177 3.72 -9.43 -16.63
CA SER A 177 3.30 -10.77 -16.24
C SER A 177 1.77 -10.88 -16.14
N LEU A 178 1.27 -12.12 -16.28
CA LEU A 178 -0.11 -12.46 -15.88
C LEU A 178 -0.28 -12.43 -14.35
N GLY A 179 0.85 -12.40 -13.62
CA GLY A 179 0.90 -12.33 -12.17
C GLY A 179 0.23 -11.09 -11.62
N ASP A 180 -0.44 -11.27 -10.49
CA ASP A 180 -1.31 -10.27 -9.89
C ASP A 180 -0.56 -9.40 -8.88
N VAL A 181 0.50 -8.77 -9.37
CA VAL A 181 1.49 -8.05 -8.57
C VAL A 181 1.48 -6.54 -8.86
N SER A 182 1.77 -5.77 -7.81
CA SER A 182 1.75 -4.31 -7.78
C SER A 182 3.13 -3.66 -7.65
N HIS A 183 4.20 -4.46 -7.59
CA HIS A 183 5.56 -4.01 -7.22
C HIS A 183 6.65 -4.53 -8.16
N GLU A 184 6.25 -4.97 -9.35
CA GLU A 184 7.14 -5.44 -10.41
C GLU A 184 6.92 -4.61 -11.67
N GLY A 185 7.93 -4.62 -12.54
CA GLY A 185 7.84 -4.01 -13.87
C GLY A 185 8.89 -2.95 -14.16
N THR A 186 8.90 -2.52 -15.42
CA THR A 186 9.74 -1.41 -15.88
C THR A 186 9.19 -0.09 -15.36
N LEU A 187 10.02 0.67 -14.64
CA LEU A 187 9.65 1.95 -14.05
C LEU A 187 9.98 3.11 -14.99
N THR A 188 9.04 4.02 -15.16
CA THR A 188 9.22 5.31 -15.84
C THR A 188 8.80 6.43 -14.89
N ILE A 189 9.72 7.34 -14.57
CA ILE A 189 9.40 8.54 -13.79
C ILE A 189 8.61 9.48 -14.71
N ILE A 190 7.41 9.86 -14.27
CA ILE A 190 6.55 10.79 -15.00
C ILE A 190 6.79 12.22 -14.52
N ASP A 191 6.93 12.39 -13.21
CA ASP A 191 7.15 13.68 -12.54
C ASP A 191 7.84 13.47 -11.19
N GLY A 192 8.64 14.45 -10.75
CA GLY A 192 9.42 14.37 -9.51
C GLY A 192 10.72 13.54 -9.62
N LEU A 193 11.23 13.07 -8.48
CA LEU A 193 12.57 12.46 -8.38
C LEU A 193 12.60 10.93 -8.53
N GLY A 194 11.44 10.28 -8.59
CA GLY A 194 11.36 8.81 -8.62
C GLY A 194 11.52 8.11 -7.26
N TRP A 195 11.75 8.87 -6.19
CA TRP A 195 11.83 8.39 -4.80
C TRP A 195 11.21 9.41 -3.84
N ILE A 196 10.97 8.98 -2.60
CA ILE A 196 10.57 9.82 -1.46
C ILE A 196 11.52 9.59 -0.27
N GLU A 197 11.63 10.53 0.65
CA GLU A 197 12.51 10.49 1.81
C GLU A 197 11.75 10.31 3.13
N GLU A 198 12.16 9.31 3.91
CA GLU A 198 11.67 9.07 5.27
C GLU A 198 12.83 9.16 6.26
N THR A 199 12.53 9.62 7.47
CA THR A 199 13.47 9.64 8.59
C THR A 199 12.99 8.67 9.67
N ILE A 200 13.87 7.74 10.07
CA ILE A 200 13.64 6.85 11.21
C ILE A 200 14.83 7.04 12.15
N ASN A 201 14.56 7.52 13.37
CA ASN A 201 15.60 7.97 14.30
C ASN A 201 16.57 8.93 13.57
N ASP A 202 17.88 8.68 13.63
CA ASP A 202 18.91 9.54 13.01
C ASP A 202 19.23 9.17 11.55
N TYR A 203 18.47 8.27 10.93
CA TYR A 203 18.73 7.75 9.59
C TYR A 203 17.74 8.27 8.57
N HIS A 204 18.27 8.66 7.40
CA HIS A 204 17.51 9.12 6.24
C HIS A 204 17.46 8.03 5.17
N TYR A 205 16.26 7.72 4.69
CA TYR A 205 16.02 6.66 3.72
C TYR A 205 15.38 7.22 2.47
N ARG A 206 16.00 6.95 1.31
CA ARG A 206 15.35 7.11 0.01
C ARG A 206 14.57 5.86 -0.35
N ILE A 207 13.28 6.02 -0.52
CA ILE A 207 12.33 4.95 -0.79
C ILE A 207 11.92 5.01 -2.26
N THR A 208 12.26 3.97 -3.03
CA THR A 208 11.83 3.79 -4.42
C THR A 208 10.55 2.91 -4.51
N PRO A 209 9.85 2.88 -5.65
CA PRO A 209 8.57 2.16 -5.80
C PRO A 209 8.61 0.68 -5.44
N ASN A 210 9.69 0.00 -5.81
CA ASN A 210 9.85 -1.45 -5.64
C ASN A 210 10.66 -1.81 -4.39
N ALA A 211 11.28 -0.83 -3.70
CA ALA A 211 12.01 -1.08 -2.46
C ALA A 211 11.04 -1.49 -1.35
N PHE A 212 11.35 -2.56 -0.62
CA PHE A 212 10.70 -2.85 0.65
C PHE A 212 11.08 -1.77 1.68
N PHE A 213 10.09 -1.30 2.43
CA PHE A 213 10.28 -0.40 3.57
C PHE A 213 9.25 -0.75 4.65
N GLN A 214 9.58 -0.52 5.92
CA GLN A 214 8.69 -0.85 7.02
C GLN A 214 7.37 -0.07 6.90
N THR A 215 6.24 -0.79 6.89
CA THR A 215 4.94 -0.16 6.60
C THR A 215 4.37 0.69 7.74
N ASN A 216 5.04 0.71 8.90
CA ASN A 216 4.71 1.53 10.06
C ASN A 216 6.02 2.20 10.52
N SER A 217 6.28 3.43 10.06
CA SER A 217 7.49 4.19 10.38
C SER A 217 7.65 4.39 11.89
N HIS A 218 6.55 4.56 12.63
CA HIS A 218 6.58 4.74 14.09
C HIS A 218 7.04 3.48 14.83
N ALA A 219 6.58 2.29 14.41
CA ALA A 219 7.04 1.03 14.96
C ALA A 219 8.45 0.65 14.48
N ALA A 220 8.85 1.12 13.29
CA ALA A 220 10.18 0.88 12.75
C ALA A 220 11.28 1.55 13.60
N ALA A 221 11.00 2.74 14.16
CA ALA A 221 11.89 3.41 15.09
C ALA A 221 12.17 2.56 16.34
N LEU A 222 11.12 2.01 16.96
CA LEU A 222 11.25 1.08 18.09
C LEU A 222 12.03 -0.17 17.70
N LEU A 223 11.69 -0.80 16.57
CA LEU A 223 12.38 -1.99 16.08
C LEU A 223 13.88 -1.73 15.91
N GLN A 224 14.25 -0.58 15.34
CA GLN A 224 15.64 -0.19 15.17
C GLN A 224 16.36 -0.03 16.51
N THR A 225 15.76 0.69 17.46
CA THR A 225 16.32 0.85 18.82
C THR A 225 16.52 -0.50 19.49
N THR A 226 15.50 -1.38 19.45
CA THR A 226 15.60 -2.72 20.03
C THR A 226 16.74 -3.52 19.41
N VAL A 227 16.93 -3.50 18.09
CA VAL A 227 18.04 -4.22 17.44
C VAL A 227 19.41 -3.67 17.86
N LEU A 228 19.52 -2.39 18.17
CA LEU A 228 20.79 -1.77 18.62
C LEU A 228 21.11 -2.05 20.10
N GLU A 229 20.10 -2.32 20.92
CA GLU A 229 20.25 -2.65 22.34
C GLU A 229 20.65 -4.11 22.60
N PHE A 230 20.36 -5.01 21.63
CA PHE A 230 20.69 -6.43 21.67
C PHE A 230 22.05 -6.72 21.04
#